data_AF-A0A243SH95-F1
#
_entry.id   AF-A0A243SH95-F1
#
_cell.length_a   1.000
_cell.length_b   1.000
_cell.length_c   1.000
_cell.angle_alpha   90.00
_cell.angle_beta   90.00
_cell.angle_gamma   90.00
#
_symmetry.space_group_name_H-M   'P 1'
#
loop_
_entity.id
_entity.type
_entity.pdbx_description
1 polymer ?
#
loop_
_entity_poly.entity_id
_entity_poly.type
_entity_poly.pdbx_seq_one_letter_code
_entity_poly.pdbx_strand_id
1 'polypeptide(L)'
;MKYVTLLFFVLINTTVFSQKPCEYSENITDSIGSYKITKEYMISEKNFGTNKSYIFFSLAMTDGLPTLNVQTIQKSKDFIRANCFDKNSRIYLQLNNGKIVTLIHVDQENCGTILRDDKQFDNRVNTGVFMFAKENFEDLKTIPITLMRIKYLTDTEDHVIKKEFLSELNNETYNPENYFINYLKCVE
;
A
#
# COMPACT_ATOMS: atom_id res chain seq x y z
N MET A 1 -42.10 29.87 -3.87
CA MET A 1 -40.66 30.17 -4.06
C MET A 1 -39.85 30.11 -2.76
N LYS A 2 -40.32 30.61 -1.59
CA LYS A 2 -39.58 30.54 -0.30
C LYS A 2 -39.19 29.12 0.17
N TYR A 3 -40.04 28.12 -0.04
CA TYR A 3 -39.76 26.74 0.40
C TYR A 3 -38.77 25.99 -0.51
N VAL A 4 -38.65 26.41 -1.78
CA VAL A 4 -37.74 25.78 -2.75
C VAL A 4 -36.29 26.19 -2.48
N THR A 5 -36.07 27.45 -2.09
CA THR A 5 -34.75 27.94 -1.64
C THR A 5 -34.26 27.28 -0.35
N LEU A 6 -35.18 26.89 0.55
CA LEU A 6 -34.81 26.19 1.79
C LEU A 6 -34.39 24.74 1.49
N LEU A 7 -35.06 24.07 0.55
CA LEU A 7 -34.72 22.71 0.13
C LEU A 7 -33.32 22.62 -0.50
N PHE A 8 -32.93 23.66 -1.25
CA PHE A 8 -31.61 23.75 -1.86
C PHE A 8 -30.49 23.93 -0.82
N PHE A 9 -30.76 24.63 0.29
CA PHE A 9 -29.80 24.81 1.38
C PHE A 9 -29.59 23.52 2.20
N VAL A 10 -30.62 22.66 2.31
CA VAL A 10 -30.53 21.37 3.01
C VAL A 10 -29.70 20.35 2.22
N LEU A 11 -29.78 20.36 0.89
CA LEU A 11 -29.00 19.44 0.02
C LEU A 11 -27.50 19.75 -0.03
N ILE A 12 -27.09 20.98 0.29
CA ILE A 12 -25.67 21.38 0.30
C ILE A 12 -24.95 20.89 1.58
N ASN A 13 -25.68 20.62 2.66
CA ASN A 13 -25.11 20.21 3.95
C ASN A 13 -24.84 18.70 4.09
N THR A 14 -25.18 17.87 3.10
CA THR A 14 -24.99 16.41 3.19
C THR A 14 -23.75 15.88 2.50
N THR A 15 -22.81 16.74 2.08
CA THR A 15 -21.47 16.31 1.62
C THR A 15 -20.48 16.14 2.78
N VAL A 16 -20.95 15.69 3.94
CA VAL A 16 -20.03 15.19 4.98
C VAL A 16 -19.37 13.95 4.37
N PHE A 17 -18.12 14.13 3.96
CA PHE A 17 -17.34 13.10 3.30
C PHE A 17 -17.45 11.80 4.08
N SER A 18 -17.93 10.74 3.42
CA SER A 18 -17.77 9.36 3.86
C SER A 18 -16.29 9.00 3.78
N GLN A 19 -15.51 9.57 4.69
CA GLN A 19 -14.09 9.32 4.82
C GLN A 19 -13.93 8.04 5.62
N LYS A 20 -13.39 6.99 4.99
CA LYS A 20 -13.04 5.76 5.71
C LYS A 20 -12.19 6.11 6.93
N PRO A 21 -12.53 5.61 8.13
CA PRO A 21 -11.75 5.87 9.33
C PRO A 21 -10.36 5.25 9.19
N CYS A 22 -9.35 5.92 9.76
CA CYS A 22 -7.99 5.40 9.79
C CYS A 22 -7.88 4.34 10.90
N GLU A 23 -7.60 3.10 10.51
CA GLU A 23 -7.33 2.02 11.46
C GLU A 23 -5.82 1.82 11.60
N TYR A 24 -5.33 1.97 12.83
CA TYR A 24 -3.91 1.85 13.16
C TYR A 24 -3.63 0.51 13.84
N SER A 25 -2.53 -0.15 13.46
CA SER A 25 -1.99 -1.27 14.24
C SER A 25 -1.14 -0.77 15.39
N GLU A 26 -0.45 0.37 15.20
CA GLU A 26 0.37 1.04 16.20
C GLU A 26 0.10 2.54 16.17
N ASN A 27 -0.05 3.15 17.34
CA ASN A 27 -0.26 4.59 17.48
C ASN A 27 0.29 5.00 18.85
N ILE A 28 1.57 5.34 18.86
CA ILE A 28 2.34 5.62 20.06
C ILE A 28 2.81 7.06 19.99
N THR A 29 2.65 7.79 21.09
CA THR A 29 3.21 9.12 21.28
C THR A 29 3.77 9.18 22.68
N ASP A 30 5.06 9.42 22.78
CA ASP A 30 5.78 9.48 24.05
C ASP A 30 6.71 10.70 24.08
N SER A 31 7.58 10.77 25.08
CA SER A 31 8.52 11.87 25.24
C SER A 31 9.68 11.86 24.25
N ILE A 32 9.88 10.78 23.48
CA ILE A 32 10.98 10.63 22.51
C ILE A 32 10.52 10.78 21.07
N GLY A 33 9.22 10.64 20.78
CA GLY A 33 8.67 10.90 19.45
C GLY A 33 7.22 10.46 19.26
N SER A 34 6.80 10.47 18.00
CA SER A 34 5.48 9.99 17.58
C SER A 34 5.61 8.97 16.46
N TYR A 35 4.92 7.85 16.62
CA TYR A 35 4.93 6.76 15.68
C TYR A 35 3.53 6.22 15.44
N LYS A 36 3.10 6.19 14.18
CA LYS A 36 1.80 5.62 13.77
C LYS A 36 1.99 4.71 12.58
N ILE A 37 1.32 3.57 12.59
CA ILE A 37 1.22 2.66 11.44
C ILE A 37 -0.24 2.28 11.21
N THR A 38 -0.70 2.40 9.97
CA THR A 38 -2.00 1.87 9.55
C THR A 38 -1.96 0.35 9.46
N LYS A 39 -3.11 -0.31 9.66
CA LYS A 39 -3.21 -1.75 9.37
C LYS A 39 -2.77 -2.07 7.93
N GLU A 40 -2.25 -3.28 7.74
CA GLU A 40 -1.88 -3.80 6.44
C GLU A 40 -3.11 -3.88 5.53
N TYR A 41 -2.93 -3.47 4.27
CA TYR A 41 -3.97 -3.46 3.26
C TYR A 41 -3.48 -4.21 2.02
N MET A 42 -4.27 -5.16 1.52
CA MET A 42 -3.87 -5.96 0.37
C MET A 42 -3.98 -5.16 -0.93
N ILE A 43 -2.86 -5.06 -1.64
CA ILE A 43 -2.72 -4.33 -2.92
C ILE A 43 -2.78 -5.27 -4.11
N SER A 44 -2.21 -6.47 -3.95
CA SER A 44 -2.14 -7.46 -5.01
C SER A 44 -2.26 -8.86 -4.42
N GLU A 45 -3.10 -9.67 -5.05
CA GLU A 45 -3.17 -11.12 -4.84
C GLU A 45 -3.01 -11.80 -6.21
N LYS A 46 -2.08 -12.76 -6.28
CA LYS A 46 -1.88 -13.66 -7.42
C LYS A 46 -1.89 -15.09 -6.91
N ASN A 47 -2.90 -15.86 -7.29
CA ASN A 47 -2.99 -17.30 -7.00
C ASN A 47 -2.89 -18.07 -8.32
N PHE A 48 -1.82 -18.87 -8.46
CA PHE A 48 -1.59 -19.71 -9.63
C PHE A 48 -1.19 -21.12 -9.21
N GLY A 49 -2.15 -22.06 -9.28
CA GLY A 49 -1.95 -23.43 -8.83
C GLY A 49 -1.55 -23.49 -7.35
N THR A 50 -0.36 -24.00 -7.07
CA THR A 50 0.21 -24.07 -5.71
C THR A 50 0.91 -22.79 -5.28
N ASN A 51 1.19 -21.88 -6.22
CA ASN A 51 1.97 -20.68 -5.97
C ASN A 51 1.03 -19.52 -5.65
N LYS A 52 1.29 -18.84 -4.54
CA LYS A 52 0.53 -17.67 -4.11
C LYS A 52 1.47 -16.51 -3.85
N SER A 53 1.06 -15.31 -4.24
CA SER A 53 1.81 -14.10 -3.99
C SER A 53 0.88 -12.99 -3.53
N TYR A 54 1.31 -12.27 -2.51
CA TYR A 54 0.58 -11.18 -1.89
C TYR A 54 1.48 -9.97 -1.74
N ILE A 55 0.89 -8.78 -1.91
CA ILE A 55 1.53 -7.51 -1.59
C ILE A 55 0.61 -6.73 -0.67
N PHE A 56 1.16 -6.29 0.45
CA PHE A 56 0.48 -5.49 1.45
C PHE A 56 1.17 -4.15 1.60
N PHE A 57 0.36 -3.11 1.77
CA PHE A 57 0.81 -1.77 2.14
C PHE A 57 0.36 -1.43 3.55
N SER A 58 1.24 -0.76 4.29
CA SER A 58 0.88 0.02 5.47
C SER A 58 1.58 1.36 5.43
N LEU A 59 0.84 2.41 5.77
CA LEU A 59 1.38 3.77 5.86
C LEU A 59 1.91 3.97 7.27
N ALA A 60 3.13 4.50 7.38
CA ALA A 60 3.75 4.86 8.63
C ALA A 60 4.01 6.37 8.69
N MET A 61 3.92 6.93 9.89
CA MET A 61 4.32 8.29 10.21
C MET A 61 5.29 8.22 11.38
N THR A 62 6.54 8.61 11.15
CA THR A 62 7.59 8.68 12.18
C THR A 62 8.08 10.11 12.25
N ASP A 63 7.79 10.81 13.35
CA ASP A 63 8.25 12.18 13.61
C ASP A 63 8.01 13.17 12.44
N GLY A 64 6.85 13.07 11.79
CA GLY A 64 6.47 13.94 10.67
C GLY A 64 6.96 13.47 9.30
N LEU A 65 7.65 12.33 9.21
CA LEU A 65 8.05 11.72 7.94
C LEU A 65 7.11 10.56 7.57
N PRO A 66 6.26 10.73 6.53
CA PRO A 66 5.44 9.64 6.03
C PRO A 66 6.28 8.65 5.21
N THR A 67 6.06 7.36 5.44
CA THR A 67 6.65 6.27 4.66
C THR A 67 5.60 5.22 4.31
N LEU A 68 5.89 4.44 3.26
CA LEU A 68 5.12 3.28 2.85
C LEU A 68 5.90 2.02 3.20
N ASN A 69 5.35 1.20 4.08
CA ASN A 69 5.83 -0.14 4.33
C ASN A 69 5.19 -1.07 3.29
N VAL A 70 6.03 -1.82 2.60
CA VAL A 70 5.61 -2.78 1.58
C VAL A 70 6.06 -4.16 2.00
N GLN A 71 5.09 -5.04 2.23
CA GLN A 71 5.34 -6.44 2.55
C GLN A 71 4.93 -7.30 1.37
N THR A 72 5.85 -8.14 0.90
CA THR A 72 5.59 -9.14 -0.13
C THR A 72 5.65 -10.52 0.51
N ILE A 73 4.61 -11.33 0.31
CA ILE A 73 4.59 -12.72 0.74
C ILE A 73 4.49 -13.60 -0.51
N GLN A 74 5.42 -14.53 -0.66
CA GLN A 74 5.39 -15.54 -1.70
C GLN A 74 5.33 -16.93 -1.07
N LYS A 75 4.41 -17.76 -1.53
CA LYS A 75 4.22 -19.13 -1.06
C LYS A 75 4.33 -20.09 -2.24
N SER A 76 5.18 -21.10 -2.12
CA SER A 76 5.38 -22.11 -3.16
C SER A 76 5.90 -23.42 -2.57
N LYS A 77 5.71 -24.53 -3.29
CA LYS A 77 6.43 -25.79 -3.04
C LYS A 77 7.77 -25.84 -3.77
N ASP A 78 7.90 -25.03 -4.82
CA ASP A 78 9.10 -24.90 -5.62
C ASP A 78 10.00 -23.82 -5.01
N PHE A 79 11.23 -23.76 -5.49
CA PHE A 79 12.19 -22.77 -5.05
C PHE A 79 11.69 -21.34 -5.31
N ILE A 80 11.66 -20.52 -4.26
CA ILE A 80 11.32 -19.10 -4.33
C ILE A 80 12.60 -18.28 -4.47
N ARG A 81 12.74 -17.58 -5.60
CA ARG A 81 13.88 -16.68 -5.83
C ARG A 81 13.89 -15.54 -4.81
N ALA A 82 15.07 -15.19 -4.32
CA ALA A 82 15.23 -14.05 -3.41
C ALA A 82 15.12 -12.72 -4.19
N ASN A 83 14.12 -11.92 -3.84
CA ASN A 83 13.98 -10.54 -4.31
C ASN A 83 14.41 -9.63 -3.16
N CYS A 84 15.64 -9.11 -3.20
CA CYS A 84 16.16 -8.25 -2.14
C CYS A 84 15.88 -6.76 -2.39
N PHE A 85 15.53 -6.05 -1.32
CA PHE A 85 15.57 -4.60 -1.27
C PHE A 85 16.95 -4.12 -0.85
N ASP A 86 17.38 -3.02 -1.45
CA ASP A 86 18.64 -2.32 -1.20
C ASP A 86 18.43 -0.80 -1.34
N LYS A 87 19.50 -0.02 -1.24
CA LYS A 87 19.45 1.44 -1.44
C LYS A 87 19.01 1.91 -2.81
N ASN A 88 19.16 1.07 -3.83
CA ASN A 88 18.78 1.37 -5.21
C ASN A 88 17.37 0.90 -5.56
N SER A 89 16.71 0.23 -4.62
CA SER A 89 15.35 -0.26 -4.78
C SER A 89 14.36 0.89 -4.80
N ARG A 90 13.41 0.83 -5.73
CA ARG A 90 12.44 1.89 -5.99
C ARG A 90 11.08 1.28 -6.27
N ILE A 91 10.03 1.99 -5.89
CA ILE A 91 8.68 1.69 -6.36
C ILE A 91 8.23 2.83 -7.26
N TYR A 92 7.77 2.47 -8.46
CA TYR A 92 7.17 3.40 -9.40
C TYR A 92 5.67 3.14 -9.45
N LEU A 93 4.87 4.14 -9.10
CA LEU A 93 3.43 4.11 -9.19
C LEU A 93 3.01 4.94 -10.39
N GLN A 94 2.47 4.29 -11.41
CA GLN A 94 1.84 4.98 -12.53
C GLN A 94 0.41 5.34 -12.16
N LEU A 95 0.09 6.61 -12.27
CA LEU A 95 -1.24 7.16 -12.03
C LEU A 95 -2.11 7.01 -13.28
N ASN A 96 -3.43 7.12 -13.12
CA ASN A 96 -4.36 6.99 -14.25
C ASN A 96 -4.16 8.05 -15.35
N ASN A 97 -3.54 9.18 -15.02
CA ASN A 97 -3.21 10.27 -15.93
C ASN A 97 -1.84 10.10 -16.60
N GLY A 98 -1.17 8.96 -16.36
CA GLY A 98 0.14 8.62 -16.91
C GLY A 98 1.34 9.19 -16.13
N LYS A 99 1.12 10.02 -15.12
CA LYS A 99 2.21 10.53 -14.26
C LYS A 99 2.79 9.39 -13.41
N ILE A 100 4.09 9.45 -13.12
CA ILE A 100 4.79 8.46 -12.31
C ILE A 100 5.23 9.07 -10.98
N VAL A 101 4.82 8.43 -9.89
CA VAL A 101 5.29 8.74 -8.54
C VAL A 101 6.36 7.72 -8.16
N THR A 102 7.50 8.21 -7.69
CA THR A 102 8.63 7.35 -7.29
C THR A 102 8.77 7.35 -5.78
N LEU A 103 8.90 6.15 -5.20
CA LEU A 103 9.21 5.94 -3.79
C LEU A 103 10.62 5.37 -3.66
N ILE A 104 11.34 5.80 -2.62
CA ILE A 104 12.77 5.54 -2.43
C ILE A 104 12.97 4.68 -1.18
N HIS A 105 13.65 3.55 -1.31
CA HIS A 105 13.93 2.67 -0.17
C HIS A 105 14.90 3.33 0.84
N VAL A 106 14.71 3.08 2.14
CA VAL A 106 15.48 3.68 3.26
C VAL A 106 16.91 3.14 3.45
N ASP A 107 17.55 2.61 2.40
CA ASP A 107 18.93 2.08 2.43
C ASP A 107 19.16 1.01 3.52
N GLN A 108 18.21 0.10 3.68
CA GLN A 108 18.37 -1.11 4.49
C GLN A 108 18.29 -2.34 3.58
N GLU A 109 19.35 -3.16 3.55
CA GLU A 109 19.27 -4.39 2.76
C GLU A 109 18.30 -5.38 3.43
N ASN A 110 17.30 -5.84 2.68
CA ASN A 110 16.38 -6.88 3.14
C ASN A 110 16.05 -7.86 2.01
N CYS A 111 16.54 -9.09 2.15
CA CYS A 111 16.23 -10.17 1.23
C CYS A 111 14.94 -10.92 1.58
N GLY A 112 14.37 -10.69 2.75
CA GLY A 112 13.26 -11.46 3.29
C GLY A 112 13.67 -12.79 3.92
N THR A 113 12.77 -13.33 4.72
CA THR A 113 12.94 -14.56 5.52
C THR A 113 12.12 -15.69 4.90
N ILE A 114 12.68 -16.90 4.87
CA ILE A 114 11.95 -18.11 4.47
C ILE A 114 11.41 -18.82 5.72
N LEU A 115 10.13 -19.14 5.69
CA LEU A 115 9.42 -19.90 6.72
C LEU A 115 8.77 -21.12 6.05
N ARG A 116 9.16 -22.32 6.46
CA ARG A 116 8.56 -23.56 5.95
C ARG A 116 7.37 -23.96 6.81
N ASP A 117 6.23 -24.22 6.20
CA ASP A 117 5.03 -24.65 6.90
C ASP A 117 4.94 -26.17 7.07
N ASP A 118 4.00 -26.63 7.91
CA ASP A 118 3.75 -28.05 8.19
C ASP A 118 3.35 -28.85 6.94
N LYS A 119 2.89 -28.17 5.89
CA LYS A 119 2.50 -28.74 4.59
C LYS A 119 3.63 -28.69 3.57
N GLN A 120 4.86 -28.41 4.02
CA GLN A 120 6.09 -28.33 3.24
C GLN A 120 6.10 -27.23 2.16
N PHE A 121 5.27 -26.20 2.30
CA PHE A 121 5.42 -25.00 1.49
C PHE A 121 6.48 -24.09 2.09
N ASP A 122 7.31 -23.52 1.24
CA ASP A 122 8.17 -22.41 1.59
C ASP A 122 7.37 -21.11 1.46
N ASN A 123 7.45 -20.27 2.49
CA ASN A 123 6.83 -18.95 2.53
C ASN A 123 7.95 -17.93 2.68
N ARG A 124 8.18 -17.10 1.66
CA ARG A 124 9.11 -15.99 1.75
C ARG A 124 8.36 -14.73 2.11
N VAL A 125 8.74 -14.09 3.21
CA VAL A 125 8.23 -12.79 3.63
C VAL A 125 9.35 -11.77 3.47
N ASN A 126 9.14 -10.75 2.65
CA ASN A 126 10.06 -9.63 2.52
C ASN A 126 9.34 -8.31 2.81
N THR A 127 10.03 -7.39 3.49
CA THR A 127 9.49 -6.09 3.89
C THR A 127 10.46 -5.00 3.51
N GLY A 128 9.98 -3.95 2.84
CA GLY A 128 10.75 -2.75 2.54
C GLY A 128 10.03 -1.51 3.05
N VAL A 129 10.80 -0.50 3.43
CA VAL A 129 10.27 0.82 3.83
C VAL A 129 10.67 1.84 2.78
N PHE A 130 9.67 2.53 2.24
CA PHE A 130 9.85 3.45 1.13
C PHE A 130 9.39 4.86 1.50
N MET A 131 10.25 5.84 1.28
CA MET A 131 9.95 7.26 1.45
C MET A 131 9.26 7.80 0.19
N PHE A 132 8.32 8.72 0.40
CA PHE A 132 7.70 9.47 -0.70
C PHE A 132 8.63 10.55 -1.22
N ALA A 133 8.83 10.62 -2.53
CA ALA A 133 9.48 11.77 -3.14
C ALA A 133 8.55 13.00 -3.05
N LYS A 134 9.11 14.16 -2.64
CA LYS A 134 8.35 15.41 -2.43
C LYS A 134 7.59 15.88 -3.68
N GLU A 135 8.06 15.48 -4.85
CA GLU A 135 7.71 16.08 -6.14
C GLU A 135 6.27 15.77 -6.55
N ASN A 136 5.72 14.62 -6.12
CA ASN A 136 4.45 14.09 -6.61
C ASN A 136 3.56 13.44 -5.53
N PHE A 137 3.80 13.73 -4.24
CA PHE A 137 2.99 13.19 -3.13
C PHE A 137 1.52 13.63 -3.20
N GLU A 138 1.26 14.88 -3.60
CA GLU A 138 -0.09 15.44 -3.65
C GLU A 138 -0.99 14.76 -4.70
N ASP A 139 -0.42 14.27 -5.81
CA ASP A 139 -1.22 13.60 -6.83
C ASP A 139 -1.81 12.26 -6.32
N LEU A 140 -1.11 11.58 -5.41
CA LEU A 140 -1.60 10.32 -4.82
C LEU A 140 -2.88 10.52 -4.00
N LYS A 141 -3.17 11.75 -3.57
CA LYS A 141 -4.38 12.09 -2.82
C LYS A 141 -5.62 12.16 -3.69
N THR A 142 -5.45 12.36 -4.99
CA THR A 142 -6.57 12.66 -5.90
C THR A 142 -6.64 11.73 -7.10
N ILE A 143 -5.53 11.07 -7.47
CA ILE A 143 -5.40 10.32 -8.71
C ILE A 143 -5.14 8.84 -8.40
N PRO A 144 -6.00 7.92 -8.87
CA PRO A 144 -5.82 6.48 -8.65
C PRO A 144 -4.54 5.95 -9.32
N ILE A 145 -3.94 4.94 -8.69
CA ILE A 145 -2.81 4.18 -9.27
C ILE A 145 -3.34 3.12 -10.23
N THR A 146 -2.62 2.83 -11.31
CA THR A 146 -3.00 1.81 -12.31
C THR A 146 -1.94 0.72 -12.48
N LEU A 147 -0.66 1.08 -12.31
CA LEU A 147 0.47 0.16 -12.38
C LEU A 147 1.42 0.44 -11.21
N MET A 148 1.93 -0.62 -10.61
CA MET A 148 3.03 -0.57 -9.67
C MET A 148 4.19 -1.38 -10.23
N ARG A 149 5.37 -0.76 -10.31
CA ARG A 149 6.62 -1.43 -10.64
C ARG A 149 7.53 -1.42 -9.41
N ILE A 150 7.93 -2.60 -8.96
CA ILE A 150 8.89 -2.77 -7.87
C ILE A 150 10.25 -3.11 -8.49
N LYS A 151 11.23 -2.22 -8.31
CA LYS A 151 12.62 -2.48 -8.65
C LYS A 151 13.34 -3.01 -7.41
N TYR A 152 13.73 -4.28 -7.47
CA TYR A 152 14.59 -4.94 -6.49
C TYR A 152 16.07 -4.78 -6.85
N LEU A 153 16.96 -5.35 -6.05
CA LEU A 153 18.40 -5.35 -6.29
C LEU A 153 18.78 -5.96 -7.66
N THR A 154 18.18 -7.10 -8.02
CA THR A 154 18.55 -7.87 -9.23
C THR A 154 17.44 -7.99 -10.26
N ASP A 155 16.25 -7.48 -9.97
CA ASP A 155 15.07 -7.71 -10.81
C ASP A 155 14.07 -6.56 -10.73
N THR A 156 13.10 -6.57 -11.63
CA THR A 156 11.99 -5.61 -11.65
C THR A 156 10.69 -6.36 -11.94
N GLU A 157 9.69 -6.16 -11.08
CA GLU A 157 8.38 -6.78 -11.23
C GLU A 157 7.29 -5.73 -11.42
N ASP A 158 6.41 -5.99 -12.39
CA ASP A 158 5.24 -5.16 -12.69
C ASP A 158 3.96 -5.79 -12.16
N HIS A 159 3.11 -4.95 -11.56
CA HIS A 159 1.82 -5.30 -11.01
C HIS A 159 0.78 -4.34 -11.57
N VAL A 160 -0.15 -4.88 -12.36
CA VAL A 160 -1.37 -4.16 -12.74
C VAL A 160 -2.27 -4.10 -11.51
N ILE A 161 -2.60 -2.88 -11.08
CA ILE A 161 -3.46 -2.67 -9.92
C ILE A 161 -4.92 -2.82 -10.38
N LYS A 162 -5.70 -3.62 -9.66
CA LYS A 162 -7.10 -3.88 -9.97
C LYS A 162 -7.99 -2.82 -9.31
N LYS A 163 -9.02 -2.32 -10.00
CA LYS A 163 -10.07 -1.47 -9.40
C LYS A 163 -10.64 -2.05 -8.12
N GLU A 164 -10.92 -3.34 -8.16
CA GLU A 164 -11.47 -4.11 -7.06
C GLU A 164 -11.10 -5.58 -7.20
N PHE A 165 -10.93 -6.29 -6.09
CA PHE A 165 -10.91 -7.75 -6.06
C PHE A 165 -11.42 -8.28 -4.71
N LEU A 166 -12.06 -9.45 -4.74
CA LEU A 166 -12.37 -10.24 -3.54
C LEU A 166 -11.16 -11.14 -3.26
N SER A 167 -10.56 -11.00 -2.08
CA SER A 167 -9.40 -11.77 -1.66
C SER A 167 -9.80 -13.21 -1.33
N GLU A 168 -9.11 -14.19 -1.92
CA GLU A 168 -9.31 -15.60 -1.60
C GLU A 168 -8.72 -15.99 -0.23
N LEU A 169 -7.83 -15.16 0.33
CA LEU A 169 -7.18 -15.41 1.60
C LEU A 169 -8.13 -15.19 2.80
N ASN A 170 -8.95 -14.15 2.74
CA ASN A 170 -9.78 -13.70 3.87
C ASN A 170 -11.22 -13.34 3.49
N ASN A 171 -11.63 -13.51 2.22
CA ASN A 171 -12.96 -13.18 1.71
C ASN A 171 -13.36 -11.70 1.89
N GLU A 172 -12.38 -10.80 1.94
CA GLU A 172 -12.61 -9.35 1.98
C GLU A 172 -12.42 -8.71 0.61
N THR A 173 -13.22 -7.68 0.33
CA THR A 173 -13.12 -6.90 -0.92
C THR A 173 -12.14 -5.73 -0.76
N TYR A 174 -11.15 -5.65 -1.64
CA TYR A 174 -10.13 -4.60 -1.67
C TYR A 174 -10.28 -3.72 -2.93
N ASN A 175 -9.99 -2.43 -2.79
CA ASN A 175 -10.01 -1.41 -3.85
C ASN A 175 -8.64 -0.71 -3.98
N PRO A 176 -7.59 -1.42 -4.41
CA PRO A 176 -6.21 -0.96 -4.28
C PRO A 176 -5.86 0.24 -5.18
N GLU A 177 -6.54 0.46 -6.31
CA GLU A 177 -6.31 1.66 -7.14
C GLU A 177 -6.52 2.96 -6.36
N ASN A 178 -7.46 2.95 -5.41
CA ASN A 178 -7.82 4.11 -4.58
C ASN A 178 -7.16 4.07 -3.20
N TYR A 179 -6.17 3.19 -2.96
CA TYR A 179 -5.54 3.04 -1.65
C TYR A 179 -5.03 4.37 -1.10
N PHE A 180 -4.19 5.07 -1.85
CA PHE A 180 -3.60 6.33 -1.38
C PHE A 180 -4.66 7.43 -1.20
N ILE A 181 -5.62 7.56 -2.11
CA ILE A 181 -6.74 8.51 -1.98
C ILE A 181 -7.49 8.30 -0.65
N ASN A 182 -7.70 7.04 -0.27
CA ASN A 182 -8.47 6.71 0.93
C ASN A 182 -7.68 6.87 2.23
N TYR A 183 -6.37 6.56 2.21
CA TYR A 183 -5.59 6.35 3.42
C TYR A 183 -4.40 7.30 3.61
N LEU A 184 -3.99 8.09 2.61
CA LEU A 184 -2.81 8.97 2.75
C LEU A 184 -2.98 10.02 3.86
N LYS A 185 -4.19 10.55 4.02
CA LYS A 185 -4.61 11.45 5.11
C LYS A 185 -4.35 10.89 6.54
N CYS A 186 -4.15 9.58 6.69
CA CYS A 186 -3.85 8.95 7.98
C CYS A 186 -2.41 9.19 8.42
N VAL A 187 -1.55 9.64 7.50
CA VAL A 187 -0.14 9.98 7.72
C VAL A 187 0.16 11.36 7.13
N GLU A 188 -0.77 12.30 7.32
CA GLU A 188 -0.59 13.73 7.08
C GLU A 188 -0.54 14.51 8.40
#